data_AF-R2QN21-F1
#
_entry.id   AF-R2QN21-F1
#
_cell.length_a   1.000
_cell.length_b   1.000
_cell.length_c   1.000
_cell.angle_alpha   90.00
_cell.angle_beta   90.00
_cell.angle_gamma   90.00
#
_symmetry.space_group_name_H-M   'P 1'
#
loop_
_entity.id
_entity.type
_entity.pdbx_description
1 polymer ?
#
loop_
_entity_poly.entity_id
_entity_poly.type
_entity_poly.pdbx_seq_one_letter_code
_entity_poly.pdbx_strand_id
1 'polypeptide(L)'
;MGINSSLSIAGGVSAQMSKAASGLSSVNAATSLAERTSVSGNTNAKNSLTSVHSRGQRLSNAIARDGNNIHSVAKEFAAIDQKINIGMTNLFNGGTFK
;
A
#
# COMPACT_ATOMS: atom_id res chain seq x y z
N MET A 1 -9.16 -0.27 28.97
CA MET A 1 -9.53 -0.25 27.55
C MET A 1 -8.40 0.44 26.79
N GLY A 2 -7.54 -0.33 26.13
CA GLY A 2 -6.50 0.23 25.27
C GLY A 2 -7.09 0.49 23.90
N ILE A 3 -6.84 1.67 23.33
CA ILE A 3 -6.97 1.85 21.90
C ILE A 3 -5.99 0.83 21.29
N ASN A 4 -6.51 -0.18 20.61
CA ASN A 4 -5.69 -1.19 19.94
C ASN A 4 -5.40 -0.66 18.54
N SER A 5 -4.38 0.18 18.42
CA SER A 5 -3.81 0.58 17.14
C SER A 5 -3.60 -0.66 16.29
N SER A 6 -4.39 -0.76 15.23
CA SER A 6 -4.46 -1.92 14.35
C SER A 6 -3.24 -1.98 13.41
N LEU A 7 -2.06 -1.60 13.89
CA LEU A 7 -0.81 -1.49 13.12
C LEU A 7 -0.47 -2.81 12.41
N SER A 8 -0.69 -3.94 13.09
CA SER A 8 -0.51 -5.27 12.49
C SER A 8 -1.51 -5.51 11.34
N ILE A 9 -2.78 -5.13 11.51
CA ILE A 9 -3.80 -5.25 10.45
C ILE A 9 -3.49 -4.31 9.28
N ALA A 10 -3.15 -3.05 9.54
CA ALA A 10 -2.79 -2.07 8.51
C ALA A 10 -1.51 -2.45 7.76
N GLY A 11 -0.51 -3.00 8.46
CA GLY A 11 0.67 -3.60 7.86
C GLY A 11 0.31 -4.78 6.95
N GLY A 12 -0.59 -5.65 7.39
CA GLY A 12 -1.12 -6.76 6.58
C GLY A 12 -1.84 -6.28 5.32
N VAL A 13 -2.75 -5.30 5.44
CA VAL A 13 -3.46 -4.69 4.30
C VAL A 13 -2.49 -4.05 3.33
N SER A 14 -1.54 -3.24 3.82
CA SER A 14 -0.50 -2.60 3.02
C SER A 14 0.36 -3.61 2.24
N ALA A 15 0.74 -4.72 2.88
CA ALA A 15 1.49 -5.79 2.25
C ALA A 15 0.69 -6.47 1.13
N GLN A 16 -0.62 -6.71 1.33
CA GLN A 16 -1.48 -7.28 0.31
C GLN A 16 -1.70 -6.32 -0.87
N MET A 17 -1.84 -5.02 -0.60
CA MET A 17 -1.90 -3.98 -1.63
C MET A 17 -0.59 -3.92 -2.43
N SER A 18 0.57 -3.99 -1.76
CA SER A 18 1.88 -4.04 -2.42
C SER A 18 2.04 -5.27 -3.33
N LYS A 19 1.54 -6.44 -2.91
CA LYS A 19 1.51 -7.65 -3.75
C LYS A 19 0.62 -7.46 -4.98
N ALA A 20 -0.57 -6.90 -4.81
CA ALA A 20 -1.49 -6.62 -5.91
C ALA A 20 -0.87 -5.64 -6.93
N ALA A 21 -0.25 -4.56 -6.44
CA ALA A 21 0.50 -3.61 -7.28
C ALA A 21 1.61 -4.31 -8.08
N SER A 22 2.38 -5.18 -7.43
CA SER A 22 3.44 -5.96 -8.08
C SER A 22 2.89 -6.89 -9.18
N GLY A 23 1.73 -7.51 -8.95
CA GLY A 23 1.03 -8.32 -9.95
C GLY A 23 0.60 -7.50 -11.17
N LEU A 24 0.08 -6.30 -10.98
CA LEU A 24 -0.26 -5.38 -12.07
C LEU A 24 0.96 -4.89 -12.86
N SER A 25 2.10 -4.73 -12.20
CA SER A 25 3.37 -4.40 -12.88
C SER A 25 3.86 -5.54 -13.79
N SER A 26 3.44 -6.79 -13.59
CA SER A 26 3.84 -7.93 -14.43
C SER A 26 3.22 -7.91 -15.85
N VAL A 27 2.17 -7.12 -16.08
CA VAL A 27 1.57 -6.86 -17.41
C VAL A 27 2.58 -6.25 -18.38
N ASN A 28 3.71 -5.73 -17.88
CA ASN A 28 4.85 -5.26 -18.66
C ASN A 28 5.39 -6.30 -19.66
N ALA A 29 5.31 -7.61 -19.35
CA ALA A 29 5.82 -8.67 -20.21
C ALA A 29 5.04 -8.81 -21.54
N ALA A 30 3.73 -8.58 -21.53
CA ALA A 30 2.87 -8.73 -22.72
C ALA A 30 3.12 -7.63 -23.77
N THR A 31 3.47 -6.41 -23.33
CA THR A 31 3.72 -5.27 -24.23
C THR A 31 5.04 -5.43 -24.97
N SER A 32 6.10 -5.82 -24.26
CA SER A 32 7.43 -6.04 -24.86
C SER A 32 7.43 -7.19 -25.88
N LEU A 33 6.57 -8.20 -25.70
CA LEU A 33 6.40 -9.29 -26.67
C LEU A 33 5.72 -8.81 -27.97
N ALA A 34 4.73 -7.92 -27.86
CA ALA A 34 4.01 -7.40 -29.02
C ALA A 34 4.88 -6.53 -29.92
N GLU A 35 5.83 -5.77 -29.35
CA GLU A 35 6.79 -4.95 -30.09
C GLU A 35 7.68 -5.78 -31.04
N ARG A 36 7.90 -7.07 -30.76
CA ARG A 36 8.73 -7.98 -31.57
C ARG A 36 8.08 -8.46 -32.88
N THR A 37 6.88 -8.00 -33.20
CA THR A 37 6.14 -8.43 -34.40
C THR A 37 5.99 -7.27 -35.40
N SER A 38 6.19 -7.50 -36.70
CA SER A 38 6.12 -6.47 -37.75
C SER A 38 4.86 -6.56 -38.64
N VAL A 39 3.90 -7.42 -38.30
CA VAL A 39 2.66 -7.61 -39.07
C VAL A 39 1.75 -6.39 -38.93
N SER A 40 1.31 -5.77 -40.04
CA SER A 40 0.61 -4.47 -40.01
C SER A 40 -0.70 -4.49 -39.19
N GLY A 41 -1.41 -5.62 -39.16
CA GLY A 41 -2.61 -5.82 -38.33
C GLY A 41 -2.36 -5.76 -36.82
N ASN A 42 -1.12 -5.94 -36.37
CA ASN A 42 -0.75 -5.86 -34.96
C ASN A 42 -0.60 -4.43 -34.43
N THR A 43 -0.69 -3.40 -35.27
CA THR A 43 -0.57 -2.00 -34.82
C THR A 43 -1.65 -1.63 -33.80
N ASN A 44 -2.90 -2.05 -34.05
CA ASN A 44 -4.01 -1.83 -33.10
C ASN A 44 -3.81 -2.61 -31.79
N ALA A 45 -3.26 -3.84 -31.88
CA ALA A 45 -2.94 -4.66 -30.73
C ALA A 45 -1.80 -4.05 -29.89
N LYS A 46 -0.74 -3.54 -30.53
CA LYS A 46 0.36 -2.81 -29.88
C LYS A 46 -0.15 -1.57 -29.14
N ASN A 47 -0.91 -0.72 -29.81
CA ASN A 47 -1.48 0.48 -29.19
C ASN A 47 -2.38 0.16 -27.99
N SER A 48 -3.18 -0.91 -28.11
CA SER A 48 -4.03 -1.38 -27.01
C SER A 48 -3.19 -1.89 -25.84
N LEU A 49 -2.13 -2.66 -26.10
CA LEU A 49 -1.22 -3.15 -25.07
C LEU A 49 -0.43 -2.03 -24.38
N THR A 50 0.08 -1.06 -25.13
CA THR A 50 0.72 0.14 -24.55
C THR A 50 -0.24 0.92 -23.66
N SER A 51 -1.51 1.07 -24.08
CA SER A 51 -2.55 1.72 -23.26
C SER A 51 -2.85 0.93 -21.99
N VAL A 52 -3.01 -0.39 -22.09
CA VAL A 52 -3.22 -1.29 -20.94
C VAL A 52 -2.03 -1.23 -19.98
N HIS A 53 -0.81 -1.23 -20.50
CA HIS A 53 0.40 -1.11 -19.72
C HIS A 53 0.45 0.22 -18.93
N SER A 54 0.22 1.34 -19.62
CA SER A 54 0.19 2.66 -19.01
C SER A 54 -0.89 2.76 -17.91
N ARG A 55 -2.06 2.18 -18.14
CA ARG A 55 -3.15 2.10 -17.15
C ARG A 55 -2.78 1.20 -15.96
N GLY A 56 -2.18 0.05 -16.23
CA GLY A 56 -1.73 -0.91 -15.22
C GLY A 56 -0.65 -0.32 -14.31
N GLN A 57 0.32 0.41 -14.86
CA GLN A 57 1.33 1.14 -14.08
C GLN A 57 0.70 2.22 -13.19
N ARG A 58 -0.23 3.03 -13.72
CA ARG A 58 -0.93 4.04 -12.91
C ARG A 58 -1.69 3.41 -11.75
N LEU A 59 -2.40 2.31 -12.00
CA LEU A 59 -3.15 1.60 -10.97
C LEU A 59 -2.21 0.98 -9.93
N SER A 60 -1.14 0.32 -10.36
CA SER A 60 -0.11 -0.24 -9.47
C SER A 60 0.48 0.83 -8.55
N ASN A 61 0.86 1.98 -9.10
CA ASN A 61 1.40 3.10 -8.33
C ASN A 61 0.39 3.69 -7.34
N ALA A 62 -0.89 3.78 -7.72
CA ALA A 62 -1.95 4.23 -6.82
C ALA A 62 -2.14 3.27 -5.63
N ILE A 63 -2.24 1.97 -5.92
CA ILE A 63 -2.39 0.93 -4.88
C ILE A 63 -1.18 0.94 -3.92
N ALA A 64 0.04 1.03 -4.43
CA ALA A 64 1.23 1.08 -3.60
C ALA A 64 1.26 2.34 -2.71
N ARG A 65 0.88 3.49 -3.27
CA ARG A 65 0.79 4.76 -2.53
C ARG A 65 -0.23 4.67 -1.40
N ASP A 66 -1.43 4.17 -1.69
CA ASP A 66 -2.50 4.05 -0.70
C ASP A 66 -2.15 3.03 0.39
N GLY A 67 -1.53 1.90 0.01
CA GLY A 67 -1.00 0.93 0.96
C GLY A 67 0.05 1.54 1.91
N ASN A 68 0.94 2.38 1.40
CA ASN A 68 1.93 3.10 2.22
C ASN A 68 1.27 4.12 3.16
N ASN A 69 0.28 4.87 2.67
CA ASN A 69 -0.46 5.84 3.47
C ASN A 69 -1.21 5.17 4.63
N ILE A 70 -1.91 4.05 4.36
CA ILE A 70 -2.60 3.24 5.38
C ILE A 70 -1.61 2.77 6.46
N HIS A 71 -0.44 2.28 6.04
CA HIS A 71 0.60 1.84 6.97
C HIS A 71 1.16 3.00 7.82
N SER A 72 1.34 4.19 7.21
CA SER A 72 1.81 5.39 7.91
C SER A 72 0.83 5.85 8.99
N VAL A 73 -0.44 6.00 8.65
CA VAL A 73 -1.49 6.41 9.58
C VAL A 73 -1.59 5.43 10.75
N ALA A 74 -1.44 4.13 10.49
CA ALA A 74 -1.46 3.13 11.55
C ALA A 74 -0.26 3.24 12.52
N LYS A 75 0.92 3.67 12.03
CA LYS A 75 2.07 3.98 12.89
C LYS A 75 1.82 5.19 13.77
N GLU A 76 1.19 6.23 13.21
CA GLU A 76 0.83 7.43 13.97
C GLU A 76 -0.15 7.10 15.10
N PHE A 77 -1.19 6.32 14.83
CA PHE A 77 -2.11 5.85 15.87
C PHE A 77 -1.41 4.99 16.92
N ALA A 78 -0.47 4.11 16.53
CA ALA A 78 0.29 3.33 17.50
C ALA A 78 1.16 4.18 18.44
N ALA A 79 1.77 5.24 17.90
CA ALA A 79 2.53 6.18 18.71
C ALA A 79 1.63 6.98 19.68
N ILE A 80 0.43 7.35 19.25
CA ILE A 80 -0.57 8.00 20.12
C ILE A 80 -0.98 7.07 21.26
N ASP A 81 -1.29 5.81 20.95
CA ASP A 81 -1.72 4.82 21.95
C ASP A 81 -0.63 4.58 23.00
N GLN A 82 0.63 4.52 22.57
CA GLN A 82 1.76 4.40 23.48
C GLN A 82 1.86 5.62 24.42
N LYS A 83 1.71 6.84 23.89
CA LYS A 83 1.73 8.07 24.70
C LYS A 83 0.58 8.10 25.71
N ILE A 84 -0.62 7.72 25.32
CA ILE A 84 -1.79 7.64 26.22
C ILE A 84 -1.50 6.62 27.34
N ASN A 85 -0.96 5.45 27.00
CA ASN A 85 -0.67 4.41 27.98
C ASN A 85 0.38 4.85 29.01
N ILE A 86 1.45 5.53 28.56
CA ILE A 86 2.46 6.13 29.44
C ILE A 86 1.84 7.20 30.34
N GLY A 87 1.05 8.11 29.76
CA GLY A 87 0.37 9.17 30.51
C GLY A 87 -0.55 8.63 31.60
N MET A 88 -1.34 7.60 31.27
CA MET A 88 -2.20 6.89 32.23
C MET A 88 -1.36 6.22 33.33
N THR A 89 -0.30 5.50 32.97
CA THR A 89 0.60 4.84 33.94
C THR A 89 1.19 5.85 34.92
N ASN A 90 1.64 7.00 34.44
CA ASN A 90 2.19 8.07 35.28
C ASN A 90 1.13 8.68 36.20
N LEU A 91 -0.12 8.80 35.74
CA LEU A 91 -1.24 9.30 36.54
C LEU A 91 -1.55 8.37 37.73
N PHE A 92 -1.53 7.05 37.51
CA PHE A 92 -1.84 6.05 38.54
C PHE A 92 -0.65 5.74 39.46
N ASN A 93 0.60 5.83 38.98
CA ASN A 93 1.79 5.58 39.79
C ASN A 93 2.33 6.84 40.51
N GLY A 94 2.02 8.04 40.01
CA GLY A 94 2.40 9.31 40.65
C GLY A 94 1.51 9.71 41.83
N GLY A 95 0.36 9.07 41.99
CA GLY A 95 -0.57 9.28 43.10
C GLY A 95 -0.17 8.53 44.37
N THR A 96 0.96 8.88 44.98
CA THR A 96 1.05 8.73 46.44
C THR A 96 0.21 9.84 47.04
N PHE A 97 -1.07 9.53 47.33
CA PHE A 97 -1.90 10.36 48.19
C PHE A 97 -1.18 10.47 49.54
N LYS A 98 -0.56 11.63 49.79
CA LYS A 98 -0.32 12.14 51.13
C LYS A 98 -1.48 13.04 51.52
#